data_AF-A0A565BQ72-F1
#
_entry.id   AF-A0A565BQ72-F1
#
_cell.length_a   1.000
_cell.length_b   1.000
_cell.length_c   1.000
_cell.angle_alpha   90.00
_cell.angle_beta   90.00
_cell.angle_gamma   90.00
#
_symmetry.space_group_name_H-M   'P 1'
#
loop_
_entity.id
_entity.type
_entity.pdbx_description
1 polymer ?
#
loop_
_entity_poly.entity_id
_entity_poly.type
_entity_poly.pdbx_seq_one_letter_code
_entity_poly.pdbx_strand_id
1 'polypeptide(L)' 'MSEVPEIEAKDSKCLKEYGGDVGFRFCAPRIFPTFCYTRCRENKGAKGGRCLWGEGSAVKCLCDYCSDTP' A
#
# COMPACT_ATOMS: atom_id res chain seq x y z
N MET A 1 -20.62 15.60 -21.52
CA MET A 1 -19.98 14.32 -21.16
C MET A 1 -19.42 14.46 -19.77
N SER A 2 -19.85 13.65 -18.81
CA SER A 2 -19.33 13.68 -17.44
C SER A 2 -17.88 13.20 -17.43
N GLU A 3 -16.98 14.10 -17.07
CA GLU A 3 -15.56 13.87 -16.87
C GLU A 3 -15.40 13.15 -15.52
N VAL A 4 -15.22 11.84 -15.56
CA VAL A 4 -14.82 11.06 -14.38
C VAL A 4 -13.41 11.53 -13.98
N PRO A 5 -13.17 11.91 -12.72
CA PRO A 5 -12.05 12.77 -12.39
C PRO A 5 -10.72 11.99 -12.43
N GLU A 6 -9.74 12.54 -13.15
CA GLU A 6 -8.33 12.07 -13.27
C GLU A 6 -7.57 11.89 -11.92
N ILE A 7 -8.23 12.14 -10.79
CA ILE A 7 -7.63 12.07 -9.45
C ILE A 7 -7.37 10.63 -9.00
N GLU A 8 -8.26 9.68 -9.31
CA GLU A 8 -8.11 8.28 -8.85
C GLU A 8 -6.95 7.53 -9.55
N ALA A 9 -6.60 7.95 -10.77
CA ALA A 9 -5.48 7.38 -11.52
C ALA A 9 -4.12 7.95 -11.08
N LYS A 10 -4.07 9.10 -10.39
CA LYS A 10 -2.82 9.72 -9.92
C LYS A 10 -2.34 9.09 -8.62
N ASP A 11 -3.23 8.76 -7.68
CA ASP A 11 -2.88 7.98 -6.49
C ASP A 11 -2.35 6.58 -6.85
N SER A 12 -2.89 5.98 -7.92
CA SER A 12 -2.41 4.71 -8.48
C SER A 12 -0.98 4.76 -9.06
N LYS A 13 -0.46 5.95 -9.42
CA LYS A 13 0.95 6.09 -9.84
C LYS A 13 1.92 6.01 -8.66
N CYS A 14 1.50 6.51 -7.51
CA CYS A 14 2.29 6.58 -6.29
C CYS A 14 2.25 5.28 -5.50
N LEU A 15 1.09 4.61 -5.50
CA LEU A 15 0.86 3.35 -4.79
C LEU A 15 1.09 2.17 -5.72
N LYS A 16 2.11 1.36 -5.43
CA LYS A 16 2.40 0.13 -6.19
C LYS A 16 2.25 -1.09 -5.31
N GLU A 17 1.64 -2.15 -5.82
CA GLU A 17 1.57 -3.43 -5.10
C GLU A 17 2.99 -3.94 -4.78
N TYR A 18 3.24 -4.29 -3.51
CA TYR A 18 4.54 -4.80 -3.06
C TYR A 18 4.85 -6.17 -3.69
N GLY A 19 3.83 -7.00 -3.93
CA GLY A 19 3.97 -8.31 -4.58
C GLY A 19 2.79 -9.27 -4.38
N GLY A 20 1.54 -8.81 -4.58
CA GLY A 20 0.34 -9.65 -4.41
C GLY A 20 -0.06 -9.87 -2.95
N ASP A 21 -0.84 -10.91 -2.68
CA ASP A 21 -1.37 -11.22 -1.33
C ASP A 21 -0.23 -11.63 -0.39
N VAL A 22 0.26 -10.65 0.38
CA VAL A 22 1.34 -10.82 1.37
C VAL A 22 0.81 -11.39 2.71
N GLY A 23 -0.50 -11.59 2.80
CA GLY A 23 -1.20 -12.12 3.97
C GLY A 23 -1.35 -11.14 5.14
N PHE A 24 -2.24 -11.49 6.08
CA PHE A 24 -2.61 -10.66 7.24
C PHE A 24 -1.42 -10.16 8.07
N ARG A 25 -0.36 -10.96 8.20
CA ARG A 25 0.81 -10.62 9.02
C ARG A 25 1.53 -9.37 8.52
N PHE A 26 1.47 -9.08 7.23
CA PHE A 26 2.13 -7.89 6.66
C PHE A 26 1.46 -6.58 7.07
N CYS A 27 0.18 -6.63 7.35
CA CYS A 27 -0.66 -5.51 7.74
C CYS A 27 -1.21 -5.63 9.16
N ALA A 28 -0.61 -6.52 9.96
CA ALA A 28 -1.06 -6.76 11.31
C ALA A 28 -0.90 -5.48 12.17
N PRO A 29 -2.00 -4.92 12.70
CA PRO A 29 -1.97 -3.62 13.41
C PRO A 29 -1.23 -3.67 14.76
N ARG A 30 -0.89 -4.88 15.25
CA ARG A 30 -0.13 -5.07 16.49
C ARG A 30 1.39 -4.93 16.32
N ILE A 31 1.88 -4.76 15.08
CA ILE A 31 3.31 -4.55 14.78
C ILE A 31 3.43 -3.19 14.09
N PHE A 32 3.97 -2.20 14.80
CA PHE A 32 4.15 -0.83 14.30
C PHE A 32 5.65 -0.45 14.28
N PRO A 33 6.21 0.00 13.14
CA PRO A 33 5.60 0.07 11.82
C PRO A 33 5.27 -1.33 11.27
N THR A 34 4.23 -1.42 10.45
CA THR A 34 3.85 -2.71 9.83
C THR A 34 4.98 -3.25 8.96
N PHE A 35 5.03 -4.56 8.75
CA PHE A 35 5.98 -5.13 7.79
C PHE A 35 5.77 -4.55 6.39
N CYS A 36 4.53 -4.25 5.99
CA CYS A 36 4.27 -3.54 4.74
C CYS A 36 5.03 -2.22 4.67
N TYR A 37 4.95 -1.38 5.71
CA TYR A 37 5.65 -0.11 5.77
C TYR A 37 7.17 -0.27 5.68
N THR A 38 7.75 -1.08 6.57
CA THR A 38 9.21 -1.26 6.64
C THR A 38 9.76 -1.87 5.37
N ARG A 39 9.08 -2.90 4.84
CA ARG A 39 9.59 -3.66 3.71
C ARG A 39 9.44 -2.92 2.39
N CYS A 40 8.39 -2.10 2.23
CA CYS A 40 8.29 -1.15 1.12
C CYS A 40 9.44 -0.14 1.12
N ARG A 41 9.85 0.36 2.29
CA ARG A 41 11.02 1.25 2.40
C ARG A 41 12.33 0.52 2.06
N GLU A 42 12.56 -0.64 2.66
CA GLU A 42 13.83 -1.37 2.53
C GLU A 42 14.02 -2.05 1.17
N ASN A 43 12.99 -2.69 0.62
CA ASN A 43 13.14 -3.52 -0.58
C ASN A 43 12.76 -2.80 -1.87
N LYS A 44 11.86 -1.82 -1.77
CA LYS A 44 11.27 -1.15 -2.92
C LYS A 44 11.69 0.32 -3.02
N GLY A 45 12.36 0.87 -2.01
CA GLY A 45 12.76 2.28 -1.97
C GLY A 45 11.57 3.23 -1.86
N ALA A 46 10.43 2.75 -1.38
CA ALA A 46 9.25 3.57 -1.15
C ALA A 46 9.43 4.44 0.09
N LYS A 47 8.56 5.42 0.29
CA LYS A 47 8.54 6.25 1.49
C LYS A 47 7.76 5.59 2.63
N GLY A 48 6.74 4.81 2.30
CA GLY A 48 5.94 4.05 3.25
C GLY A 48 5.21 2.89 2.60
N GLY A 49 4.30 2.28 3.37
CA GLY A 49 3.46 1.18 2.90
C GLY A 49 2.07 1.27 3.52
N ARG A 50 1.05 1.13 2.69
CA ARG A 50 -0.37 1.13 3.04
C ARG A 50 -0.97 -0.25 2.84
N CYS A 51 -1.86 -0.60 3.74
CA CYS A 51 -2.55 -1.88 3.75
C CYS A 51 -3.96 -1.71 3.22
N LEU A 52 -4.26 -2.37 2.10
CA LEU A 52 -5.62 -2.49 1.58
C LEU A 52 -6.21 -3.81 1.99
N TRP A 53 -7.35 -3.72 2.65
CA TRP A 53 -8.18 -4.85 3.05
C TRP A 53 -9.18 -5.08 1.92
N GLY A 54 -9.03 -6.18 1.18
CA GLY A 54 -9.95 -6.58 0.13
C GLY A 54 -11.15 -7.34 0.67
N GLU A 55 -12.02 -7.80 -0.23
CA GLU A 55 -13.14 -8.67 0.13
C GLU A 55 -12.62 -10.02 0.68
N GLY A 56 -12.99 -10.36 1.92
CA GLY A 56 -12.54 -11.58 2.62
C GLY A 56 -11.27 -11.39 3.46
N SER A 57 -10.37 -12.38 3.45
CA SER A 57 -9.08 -12.36 4.18
C SER A 57 -7.89 -11.86 3.33
N ALA A 58 -8.17 -11.41 2.10
CA ALA A 58 -7.16 -10.94 1.18
C ALA A 58 -6.63 -9.57 1.62
N VAL A 59 -5.34 -9.52 1.93
CA VAL A 59 -4.67 -8.30 2.42
C VAL A 59 -3.57 -7.96 1.46
N LYS A 60 -3.69 -6.79 0.85
CA LYS A 60 -2.70 -6.27 -0.10
C LYS A 60 -1.87 -5.19 0.56
N CYS A 61 -0.56 -5.27 0.33
CA CYS A 61 0.37 -4.22 0.68
C CYS A 61 0.68 -3.37 -0.55
N LEU A 62 0.43 -2.07 -0.44
CA LEU A 62 0.77 -1.06 -1.42
C LEU A 62 1.92 -0.20 -0.90
N CYS A 63 3.00 -0.11 -1.66
CA CYS A 63 4.09 0.80 -1.35
C CYS A 63 3.76 2.20 -1.82
N ASP A 64 3.83 3.16 -0.91
CA ASP A 64 3.66 4.58 -1.20
C ASP A 64 5.03 5.22 -1.45
N TYR A 65 5.26 5.63 -2.69
CA TYR A 65 6.47 6.34 -3.09
C TYR A 65 6.36 7.87 -2.94
N CYS A 66 5.14 8.37 -2.80
CA CYS A 66 4.86 9.80 -2.79
C CYS A 66 4.80 10.34 -1.36
N SER A 67 4.26 9.55 -0.43
CA SER A 67 4.09 9.92 0.97
C SER A 67 4.68 8.89 1.95
N ASP A 68 5.25 9.36 3.05
CA ASP A 68 5.69 8.54 4.18
C ASP A 68 4.64 8.44 5.30
N THR A 69 3.44 8.98 5.08
CA THR A 69 2.36 9.00 6.07
C THR A 69 1.93 7.56 6.41
N PRO A 70 2.06 7.14 7.68
CA PRO A 70 1.68 5.80 8.13
C PRO A 70 0.17 5.59 8.17
#